data_AF-A0A930YIX4-F1
#
_entry.id   AF-A0A930YIX4-F1
#
_cell.length_a   1.000
_cell.length_b   1.000
_cell.length_c   1.000
_cell.angle_alpha   90.00
_cell.angle_beta   90.00
_cell.angle_gamma   90.00
#
_symmetry.space_group_name_H-M   'P 1'
#
loop_
_entity.id
_entity.type
_entity.pdbx_description
1 polymer ?
#
loop_
_entity_poly.entity_id
_entity_poly.type
_entity_poly.pdbx_seq_one_letter_code
_entity_poly.pdbx_strand_id
1 'polypeptide(L)'
;MSSEPGHLETAREHHGASRWARACEEYAAGDSETTPLSVEDLECWAEAAQVIGRIDEAIAVLTRSFELWAEAGEVHEATRTAYWLWSAHVFTRGEFAIAAGWVGRAQTLAAERGSDEYGWLLIPRAYVYIGKGDFATAEGLLHRATELGLGRGDIDLITVATTMRGRATLKLGSLEDGLALLDAAMVRILTRATSPRTTSVMYCAAIGSCYEVQEIARAAEWSVALDQWLGTLPQLGGAYFGNCRIYRAILMRLRGDWSRAQEELEQACRDLAVDGQLVAGHAWYELGELRRLQGRPGVEEAFERATAFGHSAQPGLALYRLSQGNTQAADAGLRRVLAERQQADERLLLLPAVMEVCLASGRIDEANDVIIEMAKTARTYPTTAMRAILDAARGALALSEDRPAAALAGLRAASDRWRELGAVYETAQVGVRIAMGCRALGDDEGARMELRAALATFERLGASPDASLTRGLMSDQNAHFAVLSPREIEVLRLIVTGSTNAEIAALLALSERTIHRHVSNILTKLGVRSRTAAAAFAVHHGLT
;
A
#
# COMPACT_ATOMS: atom_id res chain seq x y z
N MET A 1 -32.23 12.46 45.21
CA MET A 1 -31.95 13.37 44.09
C MET A 1 -30.44 13.36 43.91
N SER A 2 -29.93 12.48 43.05
CA SER A 2 -28.52 12.55 42.65
C SER A 2 -28.37 13.83 41.84
N SER A 3 -27.54 14.77 42.30
CA SER A 3 -27.21 15.98 41.54
C SER A 3 -26.62 15.55 40.20
N GLU A 4 -27.10 16.11 39.10
CA GLU A 4 -26.47 15.91 37.80
C GLU A 4 -24.98 16.31 37.91
N PRO A 5 -24.04 15.47 37.43
CA PRO A 5 -22.62 15.81 37.43
C PRO A 5 -22.42 17.10 36.61
N GLY A 6 -21.55 17.98 37.11
CA GLY A 6 -21.24 19.23 36.40
C GLY A 6 -20.54 18.96 35.07
N HIS A 7 -20.67 19.87 34.10
CA HIS A 7 -20.10 19.73 32.75
C HIS A 7 -18.65 19.21 32.74
N LEU A 8 -17.81 19.70 33.65
CA LEU A 8 -16.40 19.29 33.73
C LEU A 8 -16.19 17.82 34.14
N GLU A 9 -16.99 17.32 35.07
CA GLU A 9 -16.92 15.92 35.50
C GLU A 9 -17.36 15.00 34.35
N THR A 10 -18.46 15.36 33.68
CA THR A 10 -18.95 14.68 32.49
C THR A 10 -17.94 14.71 31.34
N ALA A 11 -17.25 15.84 31.13
CA ALA A 11 -16.21 15.98 30.12
C ALA A 11 -15.05 15.02 30.36
N ARG A 12 -14.54 14.95 31.59
CA ARG A 12 -13.45 14.04 31.99
C ARG A 12 -13.86 12.58 31.89
N GLU A 13 -15.09 12.23 32.28
CA GLU A 13 -15.64 10.89 32.10
C GLU A 13 -15.72 10.50 30.62
N HIS A 14 -16.22 11.41 29.78
CA HIS A 14 -16.26 11.20 28.34
C HIS A 14 -14.87 11.06 27.73
N HIS A 15 -13.91 11.88 28.16
CA HIS A 15 -12.50 11.77 27.76
C HIS A 15 -11.92 10.40 28.14
N GLY A 16 -12.04 9.99 29.41
CA GLY A 16 -11.54 8.70 29.90
C GLY A 16 -12.22 7.48 29.23
N ALA A 17 -13.48 7.62 28.82
CA ALA A 17 -14.23 6.63 28.06
C ALA A 17 -14.02 6.73 26.53
N SER A 18 -13.08 7.56 26.07
CA SER A 18 -12.77 7.80 24.65
C SER A 18 -13.97 8.27 23.80
N ARG A 19 -14.88 9.02 24.41
CA ARG A 19 -16.06 9.65 23.78
C ARG A 19 -15.72 11.09 23.38
N TRP A 20 -14.69 11.25 22.58
CA TRP A 20 -14.01 12.53 22.33
C TRP A 20 -14.92 13.67 21.87
N ALA A 21 -15.85 13.39 20.94
CA ALA A 21 -16.78 14.42 20.45
C ALA A 21 -17.66 15.00 21.57
N ARG A 22 -18.19 14.12 22.43
CA ARG A 22 -18.97 14.55 23.61
C ARG A 22 -18.09 15.21 24.66
N ALA A 23 -16.86 14.73 24.84
CA ALA A 23 -15.91 15.37 25.74
C ALA A 23 -15.66 16.83 25.31
N CYS A 24 -15.46 17.08 24.01
CA CYS A 24 -15.30 18.44 23.48
C CYS A 24 -16.53 19.32 23.74
N GLU A 25 -17.73 18.78 23.51
CA GLU A 25 -19.00 19.48 23.78
C GLU A 25 -19.13 19.87 25.25
N GLU A 26 -18.81 18.96 26.16
CA GLU A 26 -18.88 19.20 27.62
C GLU A 26 -17.77 20.14 28.12
N TYR A 27 -16.54 20.04 27.58
CA TYR A 27 -15.48 21.01 27.89
C TYR A 27 -15.87 22.42 27.42
N ALA A 28 -16.39 22.55 26.21
CA ALA A 28 -16.85 23.83 25.67
C ALA A 28 -18.02 24.41 26.49
N ALA A 29 -18.94 23.57 26.99
CA ALA A 29 -20.03 24.01 27.86
C ALA A 29 -19.58 24.38 29.27
N GLY A 30 -18.52 23.73 29.77
CA GLY A 30 -17.94 24.00 31.09
C GLY A 30 -17.01 25.22 31.14
N ASP A 31 -16.45 25.63 30.01
CA ASP A 31 -15.52 26.76 29.92
C ASP A 31 -16.26 28.10 29.81
N SER A 32 -16.03 28.99 30.79
CA SER A 32 -16.63 30.33 30.81
C SER A 32 -15.69 31.35 31.43
N GLU A 33 -15.93 32.65 31.17
CA GLU A 33 -15.14 33.73 31.78
C GLU A 33 -15.19 33.69 33.32
N THR A 34 -16.30 33.22 33.90
CA THR A 34 -16.49 33.11 35.35
C THR A 34 -15.94 31.83 35.96
N THR A 35 -15.77 30.79 35.14
CA THR A 35 -15.28 29.47 35.55
C THR A 35 -14.35 28.94 34.46
N PRO A 36 -13.13 29.51 34.32
CA PRO A 36 -12.19 29.07 33.30
C PRO A 36 -11.69 27.66 33.62
N LEU A 37 -11.48 26.86 32.57
CA LEU A 37 -10.91 25.52 32.72
C LEU A 37 -9.47 25.56 33.25
N SER A 38 -9.06 24.48 33.93
CA SER A 38 -7.65 24.28 34.30
C SER A 38 -6.81 23.97 33.06
N VAL A 39 -5.49 24.11 33.16
CA VAL A 39 -4.60 23.84 32.04
C VAL A 39 -4.64 22.36 31.65
N GLU A 40 -4.80 21.46 32.62
CA GLU A 40 -4.96 20.03 32.40
C GLU A 40 -6.25 19.70 31.64
N ASP A 41 -7.35 20.38 31.96
CA ASP A 41 -8.63 20.23 31.25
C ASP A 41 -8.55 20.78 29.83
N LEU A 42 -7.87 21.92 29.63
CA LEU A 42 -7.59 22.46 28.30
C LEU A 42 -6.74 21.47 27.47
N GLU A 43 -5.73 20.83 28.06
CA GLU A 43 -4.94 19.82 27.35
C GLU A 43 -5.76 18.58 26.97
N CYS A 44 -6.68 18.13 27.84
CA CYS A 44 -7.59 17.03 27.53
C CYS A 44 -8.60 17.40 26.44
N TRP A 45 -9.12 18.63 26.47
CA TRP A 45 -10.00 19.14 25.42
C TRP A 45 -9.26 19.22 24.08
N ALA A 46 -8.05 19.79 24.07
CA ALA A 46 -7.21 19.85 22.88
C ALA A 46 -6.88 18.46 22.32
N GLU A 47 -6.54 17.50 23.17
CA GLU A 47 -6.31 16.11 22.76
C GLU A 47 -7.56 15.52 22.09
N ALA A 48 -8.72 15.62 22.73
CA ALA A 48 -9.97 15.11 22.19
C ALA A 48 -10.29 15.74 20.82
N ALA A 49 -10.14 17.06 20.70
CA ALA A 49 -10.37 17.80 19.46
C ALA A 49 -9.40 17.38 18.35
N GLN A 50 -8.11 17.19 18.66
CA GLN A 50 -7.14 16.70 17.67
C GLN A 50 -7.45 15.27 17.21
N VAL A 51 -7.77 14.37 18.13
CA VAL A 51 -8.06 12.96 17.80
C VAL A 51 -9.24 12.84 16.85
N ILE A 52 -10.27 13.69 16.97
CA ILE A 52 -11.43 13.70 16.06
C ILE A 52 -11.29 14.64 14.87
N GLY A 53 -10.13 15.28 14.68
CA GLY A 53 -9.86 16.15 13.52
C GLY A 53 -10.48 17.55 13.60
N ARG A 54 -10.97 18.01 14.75
CA ARG A 54 -11.41 19.41 14.96
C ARG A 54 -10.20 20.32 15.20
N ILE A 55 -9.39 20.51 14.15
CA ILE A 55 -8.05 21.12 14.28
C ILE A 55 -8.11 22.60 14.67
N ASP A 56 -9.10 23.35 14.21
CA ASP A 56 -9.26 24.77 14.56
C ASP A 56 -9.56 24.94 16.06
N GLU A 57 -10.45 24.11 16.58
CA GLU A 57 -10.78 24.02 18.00
C GLU A 57 -9.53 23.63 18.81
N ALA A 58 -8.81 22.60 18.37
CA ALA A 58 -7.57 22.17 19.01
C ALA A 58 -6.50 23.29 19.05
N ILE A 59 -6.27 24.02 17.95
CA ILE A 59 -5.30 25.11 17.90
C ILE A 59 -5.69 26.23 18.87
N ALA A 60 -6.98 26.60 18.92
CA ALA A 60 -7.47 27.63 19.83
C ALA A 60 -7.25 27.24 21.30
N VAL A 61 -7.57 26.00 21.66
CA VAL A 61 -7.41 25.48 23.03
C VAL A 61 -5.93 25.34 23.41
N LEU A 62 -5.09 24.78 22.52
CA LEU A 62 -3.64 24.66 22.75
C LEU A 62 -2.95 26.02 22.87
N THR A 63 -3.42 27.02 22.14
CA THR A 63 -2.91 28.40 22.27
C THR A 63 -3.11 28.91 23.70
N ARG A 64 -4.32 28.73 24.27
CA ARG A 64 -4.60 29.10 25.67
C ARG A 64 -3.76 28.29 26.66
N SER A 65 -3.66 26.98 26.44
CA SER A 65 -2.81 26.10 27.27
C SER A 65 -1.35 26.55 27.28
N PHE A 66 -0.79 26.91 26.11
CA PHE A 66 0.59 27.36 25.99
C PHE A 66 0.86 28.64 26.79
N GLU A 67 -0.01 29.64 26.68
CA GLU A 67 0.17 30.90 27.42
C GLU A 67 0.10 30.65 28.93
N LEU A 68 -0.82 29.81 29.40
CA LEU A 68 -0.93 29.47 30.83
C LEU A 68 0.30 28.71 31.35
N TRP A 69 0.86 27.77 30.59
CA TRP A 69 2.11 27.11 30.96
C TRP A 69 3.30 28.06 30.97
N ALA A 70 3.36 28.98 30.00
CA ALA A 70 4.42 29.98 29.93
C ALA A 70 4.36 30.94 31.13
N GLU A 71 3.16 31.41 31.50
CA GLU A 71 2.93 32.25 32.67
C GLU A 71 3.27 31.52 33.98
N ALA A 72 2.92 30.24 34.09
CA ALA A 72 3.27 29.40 35.24
C ALA A 72 4.78 29.10 35.33
N GLY A 73 5.55 29.32 34.26
CA GLY A 73 6.97 28.99 34.18
C GLY A 73 7.26 27.51 34.00
N GLU A 74 6.26 26.71 33.63
CA GLU A 74 6.37 25.27 33.37
C GLU A 74 6.88 25.02 31.95
N VAL A 75 8.19 25.22 31.76
CA VAL A 75 8.81 25.22 30.43
C VAL A 75 8.63 23.89 29.70
N HIS A 76 8.74 22.75 30.39
CA HIS A 76 8.61 21.43 29.75
C HIS A 76 7.22 21.28 29.11
N GLU A 77 6.17 21.61 29.86
CA GLU A 77 4.80 21.57 29.36
C GLU A 77 4.56 22.58 28.24
N ALA A 78 5.06 23.81 28.38
CA ALA A 78 4.99 24.80 27.30
C ALA A 78 5.67 24.30 26.01
N THR A 79 6.83 23.64 26.09
CA THR A 79 7.49 23.05 24.90
C THR A 79 6.71 21.89 24.30
N ARG A 80 6.05 21.06 25.14
CA ARG A 80 5.16 19.99 24.68
C ARG A 80 3.96 20.56 23.94
N THR A 81 3.28 21.55 24.52
CA THR A 81 2.13 22.22 23.88
C THR A 81 2.54 22.91 22.57
N ALA A 82 3.71 23.55 22.53
CA ALA A 82 4.25 24.15 21.30
C ALA A 82 4.54 23.11 20.21
N TYR A 83 5.05 21.92 20.56
CA TYR A 83 5.19 20.82 19.62
C TYR A 83 3.85 20.41 19.00
N TRP A 84 2.80 20.32 19.81
CA TRP A 84 1.48 19.93 19.30
C TRP A 84 0.81 21.01 18.45
N LEU A 85 1.03 22.29 18.76
CA LEU A 85 0.68 23.40 17.87
C LEU A 85 1.44 23.31 16.55
N TRP A 86 2.76 23.11 16.62
CA TRP A 86 3.60 22.90 15.44
C TRP A 86 3.09 21.74 14.57
N SER A 87 2.79 20.60 15.19
CA SER A 87 2.28 19.41 14.50
C SER A 87 0.95 19.68 13.79
N ALA A 88 0.01 20.37 14.44
CA ALA A 88 -1.28 20.72 13.86
C ALA A 88 -1.11 21.66 12.64
N HIS A 89 -0.28 22.69 12.76
CA HIS A 89 -0.01 23.62 11.65
C HIS A 89 0.72 22.95 10.48
N VAL A 90 1.73 22.13 10.75
CA VAL A 90 2.53 21.47 9.70
C VAL A 90 1.74 20.39 8.97
N PHE A 91 1.15 19.44 9.70
CA PHE A 91 0.59 18.24 9.09
C PHE A 91 -0.85 18.40 8.61
N THR A 92 -1.61 19.32 9.20
CA THR A 92 -3.00 19.56 8.79
C THR A 92 -3.13 20.75 7.84
N ARG A 93 -2.45 21.87 8.12
CA ARG A 93 -2.64 23.13 7.38
C ARG A 93 -1.51 23.49 6.41
N GLY A 94 -0.34 22.86 6.52
CA GLY A 94 0.84 23.26 5.75
C GLY A 94 1.37 24.66 6.11
N GLU A 95 1.06 25.17 7.31
CA GLU A 95 1.39 26.52 7.77
C GLU A 95 2.78 26.57 8.45
N PHE A 96 3.85 26.35 7.67
CA PHE A 96 5.22 26.22 8.20
C PHE A 96 5.72 27.45 8.98
N ALA A 97 5.37 28.67 8.54
CA ALA A 97 5.83 29.91 9.18
C ALA A 97 5.19 30.10 10.57
N ILE A 98 3.89 29.81 10.69
CA ILE A 98 3.17 29.89 11.97
C ILE A 98 3.69 28.82 12.92
N ALA A 99 3.87 27.58 12.41
CA ALA A 99 4.45 26.49 13.17
C ALA A 99 5.86 26.83 13.71
N ALA A 100 6.71 27.44 12.87
CA ALA A 100 8.04 27.88 13.29
C ALA A 100 7.98 29.00 14.35
N GLY A 101 6.99 29.88 14.29
CA GLY A 101 6.75 30.91 15.31
C GLY A 101 6.48 30.32 16.69
N TRP A 102 5.64 29.29 16.78
CA TRP A 102 5.36 28.58 18.05
C TRP A 102 6.61 27.92 18.64
N VAL A 103 7.38 27.24 17.79
CA VAL A 103 8.67 26.64 18.21
C VAL A 103 9.63 27.74 18.69
N GLY A 104 9.71 28.87 17.99
CA GLY A 104 10.54 30.01 18.37
C GLY A 104 10.15 30.61 19.72
N ARG A 105 8.85 30.77 20.00
CA ARG A 105 8.38 31.24 21.32
C ARG A 105 8.79 30.29 22.44
N ALA A 106 8.61 28.99 22.25
CA ALA A 106 9.01 27.98 23.22
C ALA A 106 10.54 27.92 23.42
N GLN A 107 11.33 28.17 22.37
CA GLN A 107 12.79 28.30 22.47
C GLN A 107 13.21 29.51 23.30
N THR A 108 12.58 30.67 23.10
CA THR A 108 12.87 31.87 23.90
C THR A 108 12.57 31.61 25.38
N LEU A 109 11.42 31.01 25.68
CA LEU A 109 11.04 30.66 27.07
C LEU A 109 12.06 29.70 27.72
N ALA A 110 12.53 28.71 26.96
CA ALA A 110 13.55 27.77 27.40
C ALA A 110 14.91 28.45 27.69
N ALA A 111 15.35 29.32 26.79
CA ALA A 111 16.60 30.07 26.92
C ALA A 111 16.59 31.01 28.14
N GLU A 112 15.47 31.69 28.41
CA GLU A 112 15.29 32.55 29.59
C GLU A 112 15.44 31.79 30.92
N ARG A 113 15.22 30.47 30.90
CA ARG A 113 15.32 29.59 32.07
C ARG A 113 16.65 28.82 32.14
N GLY A 114 17.59 29.13 31.24
CA GLY A 114 18.97 28.62 31.28
C GLY A 114 19.13 27.17 30.82
N SER A 115 18.17 26.64 30.04
CA SER A 115 18.26 25.29 29.47
C SER A 115 17.79 25.30 28.02
N ASP A 116 18.67 24.94 27.10
CA ASP A 116 18.33 24.87 25.66
C ASP A 116 17.92 23.45 25.23
N GLU A 117 18.00 22.47 26.14
CA GLU A 117 17.81 21.05 25.83
C GLU A 117 16.45 20.52 26.28
N TYR A 118 15.39 20.90 25.56
CA TYR A 118 14.07 20.30 25.70
C TYR A 118 13.79 19.35 24.53
N GLY A 119 13.50 18.08 24.83
CA GLY A 119 13.34 17.04 23.81
C GLY A 119 12.22 17.35 22.81
N TRP A 120 11.13 17.98 23.25
CA TRP A 120 10.03 18.40 22.38
C TRP A 120 10.44 19.43 21.31
N LEU A 121 11.48 20.25 21.56
CA LEU A 121 12.01 21.20 20.58
C LEU A 121 12.97 20.55 19.58
N LEU A 122 13.55 19.40 19.91
CA LEU A 122 14.45 18.66 19.03
C LEU A 122 13.69 17.99 17.87
N ILE A 123 12.43 17.63 18.07
CA ILE A 123 11.62 16.97 17.03
C ILE A 123 11.33 17.91 15.83
N PRO A 124 10.79 19.14 16.01
CA PRO A 124 10.64 20.09 14.91
C PRO A 124 11.96 20.43 14.23
N ARG A 125 13.05 20.53 15.00
CA ARG A 125 14.39 20.77 14.46
C ARG A 125 14.86 19.61 13.59
N ALA A 126 14.68 18.37 14.04
CA ALA A 126 14.99 17.18 13.24
C ALA A 126 14.15 17.15 11.95
N TYR A 127 12.87 17.53 12.02
CA TYR A 127 11.99 17.59 10.85
C TYR A 127 12.52 18.54 9.75
N VAL A 128 13.16 19.66 10.11
CA VAL A 128 13.81 20.55 9.14
C VAL A 128 14.96 19.85 8.40
N TYR A 129 15.75 19.01 9.08
CA TYR A 129 16.82 18.25 8.45
C TYR A 129 16.29 17.10 7.59
N ILE A 130 15.22 16.42 8.02
CA ILE A 130 14.47 15.44 7.22
C ILE A 130 14.03 16.08 5.89
N GLY A 131 13.46 17.29 5.93
CA GLY A 131 13.03 18.01 4.72
C GLY A 131 14.18 18.39 3.78
N LYS A 132 15.42 18.45 4.28
CA LYS A 132 16.65 18.66 3.48
C LYS A 132 17.31 17.36 3.02
N GLY A 133 16.78 16.20 3.42
CA GLY A 133 17.38 14.89 3.17
C GLY A 133 18.59 14.57 4.06
N ASP A 134 18.87 15.38 5.08
CA ASP A 134 19.95 15.12 6.05
C ASP A 134 19.43 14.26 7.21
N PHE A 135 19.23 12.98 6.92
CA PHE A 135 18.70 12.03 7.90
C PHE A 135 19.69 11.70 9.02
N ALA A 136 21.00 11.85 8.79
CA ALA A 136 22.00 11.57 9.81
C ALA A 136 21.92 12.60 10.95
N THR A 137 21.86 13.89 10.62
CA THR A 137 21.66 14.94 11.63
C THR A 137 20.30 14.80 12.31
N ALA A 138 19.25 14.46 11.55
CA ALA A 138 17.93 14.22 12.12
C ALA A 138 17.92 13.05 13.12
N GLU A 139 18.55 11.93 12.78
CA GLU A 139 18.65 10.74 13.64
C GLU A 139 19.32 11.09 14.97
N GLY A 140 20.44 11.82 14.95
CA GLY A 140 21.15 12.25 16.16
C GLY A 140 20.31 13.17 17.06
N LEU A 141 19.56 14.11 16.48
CA LEU A 141 18.64 14.97 17.23
C LEU A 141 17.50 14.17 17.89
N LEU A 142 16.96 13.18 17.17
CA LEU A 142 15.87 12.32 17.66
C LEU A 142 16.35 11.31 18.70
N HIS A 143 17.60 10.85 18.57
CA HIS A 143 18.27 10.07 19.60
C HIS A 143 18.34 10.87 20.91
N ARG A 144 18.85 12.11 20.85
CA ARG A 144 18.92 13.00 22.00
C ARG A 144 17.54 13.29 22.61
N ALA A 145 16.52 13.50 21.77
CA ALA A 145 15.14 13.67 22.24
C ALA A 145 14.63 12.46 23.02
N THR A 146 14.99 11.24 22.59
CA THR A 146 14.64 10.00 23.28
C THR A 146 15.32 9.91 24.64
N GLU A 147 16.61 10.25 24.74
CA GLU A 147 17.34 10.29 26.01
C GLU A 147 16.73 11.27 27.01
N LEU A 148 16.38 12.47 26.55
CA LEU A 148 15.74 13.50 27.38
C LEU A 148 14.35 13.04 27.87
N GLY A 149 13.59 12.36 27.00
CA GLY A 149 12.32 11.75 27.37
C GLY A 149 12.48 10.66 28.43
N LEU A 150 13.47 9.78 28.28
CA LEU A 150 13.80 8.74 29.27
C LEU A 150 14.17 9.34 30.64
N GLY A 151 14.98 10.41 30.65
CA GLY A 151 15.38 11.09 31.88
C GLY A 151 14.19 11.70 32.66
N ARG A 152 13.09 12.03 31.97
CA ARG A 152 11.88 12.61 32.55
C ARG A 152 10.73 11.63 32.77
N GLY A 153 10.80 10.43 32.18
CA GLY A 153 9.67 9.51 32.13
C GLY A 153 8.54 9.97 31.19
N ASP A 154 8.84 10.84 30.20
CA ASP A 154 7.87 11.34 29.23
C ASP A 154 7.68 10.32 28.10
N ILE A 155 6.69 9.43 28.27
CA ILE A 155 6.43 8.31 27.36
C ILE A 155 6.03 8.78 25.96
N ASP A 156 5.32 9.90 25.85
CA ASP A 156 4.91 10.45 24.56
C ASP A 156 6.12 10.97 23.79
N LEU A 157 6.99 11.74 24.44
CA LEU A 157 8.23 12.23 23.83
C LEU A 157 9.10 11.06 23.36
N ILE A 158 9.28 10.04 24.21
CA ILE A 158 10.05 8.84 23.86
C ILE A 158 9.44 8.19 22.62
N THR A 159 8.12 8.03 22.57
CA THR A 159 7.45 7.32 21.48
C THR A 159 7.52 8.10 20.16
N VAL A 160 7.26 9.40 20.19
CA VAL A 160 7.36 10.27 19.01
C VAL A 160 8.79 10.29 18.48
N ALA A 161 9.77 10.56 19.36
CA ALA A 161 11.16 10.62 18.99
C ALA A 161 11.66 9.28 18.44
N THR A 162 11.33 8.16 19.09
CA THR A 162 11.73 6.81 18.65
C THR A 162 11.13 6.46 17.29
N THR A 163 9.84 6.77 17.07
CA THR A 163 9.18 6.53 15.78
C THR A 163 9.86 7.30 14.67
N MET A 164 10.05 8.62 14.85
CA MET A 164 10.72 9.45 13.85
C MET A 164 12.18 9.04 13.64
N ARG A 165 12.87 8.58 14.69
CA ARG A 165 14.25 8.08 14.60
C ARG A 165 14.30 6.83 13.74
N GLY A 166 13.42 5.86 13.99
CA GLY A 166 13.28 4.66 13.16
C GLY A 166 13.10 5.00 11.68
N ARG A 167 12.28 6.01 11.37
CA ARG A 167 12.10 6.52 9.99
C ARG A 167 13.39 7.08 9.40
N ALA A 168 14.11 7.94 10.13
CA ALA A 168 15.38 8.47 9.67
C ALA A 168 16.41 7.34 9.45
N THR A 169 16.47 6.36 10.35
CA THR A 169 17.34 5.18 10.25
C THR A 169 17.03 4.33 9.01
N LEU A 170 15.76 4.14 8.65
CA LEU A 170 15.36 3.46 7.42
C LEU A 170 15.83 4.22 6.17
N LYS A 171 15.74 5.55 6.17
CA LYS A 171 16.21 6.40 5.06
C LYS A 171 17.74 6.41 4.93
N LEU A 172 18.46 6.12 6.01
CA LEU A 172 19.90 5.88 6.00
C LEU A 172 20.27 4.47 5.49
N GLY A 173 19.29 3.62 5.22
CA GLY A 173 19.49 2.27 4.70
C GLY A 173 19.77 1.20 5.76
N SER A 174 19.62 1.51 7.07
CA SER A 174 19.67 0.49 8.12
C SER A 174 18.26 -0.06 8.40
N LEU A 175 17.90 -1.12 7.68
CA LEU A 175 16.57 -1.73 7.78
C LEU A 175 16.30 -2.27 9.18
N GLU A 176 17.16 -3.15 9.70
CA GLU A 176 16.91 -3.86 10.95
C GLU A 176 16.82 -2.90 12.15
N ASP A 177 17.76 -1.97 12.28
CA ASP A 177 17.75 -0.98 13.35
C ASP A 177 16.52 -0.05 13.26
N GLY A 178 16.18 0.37 12.04
CA GLY A 178 15.02 1.22 11.80
C GLY A 178 13.72 0.54 12.19
N LEU A 179 13.52 -0.72 11.79
CA LEU A 179 12.34 -1.51 12.16
C LEU A 179 12.30 -1.80 13.67
N ALA A 180 13.44 -2.08 14.30
CA ALA A 180 13.48 -2.32 15.75
C ALA A 180 13.03 -1.09 16.56
N LEU A 181 13.38 0.11 16.10
CA LEU A 181 12.89 1.36 16.69
C LEU A 181 11.39 1.53 16.50
N LEU A 182 10.88 1.25 15.30
CA LEU A 182 9.43 1.28 15.04
C LEU A 182 8.68 0.28 15.91
N ASP A 183 9.15 -0.97 16.01
CA ASP A 183 8.54 -2.00 16.85
C ASP A 183 8.52 -1.58 18.33
N ALA A 184 9.62 -1.01 18.84
CA ALA A 184 9.69 -0.53 20.21
C ALA A 184 8.68 0.60 20.48
N ALA A 185 8.42 1.48 19.50
CA ALA A 185 7.37 2.48 19.61
C ALA A 185 5.97 1.84 19.58
N MET A 186 5.75 0.88 18.67
CA MET A 186 4.46 0.19 18.50
C MET A 186 4.05 -0.62 19.75
N VAL A 187 5.00 -1.26 20.45
CA VAL A 187 4.72 -1.92 21.72
C VAL A 187 4.21 -0.92 22.77
N ARG A 188 4.83 0.26 22.89
CA ARG A 188 4.39 1.30 23.85
C ARG A 188 2.95 1.74 23.58
N ILE A 189 2.64 1.95 22.29
CA ILE A 189 1.30 2.29 21.81
C ILE A 189 0.28 1.23 22.22
N LEU A 190 0.55 -0.05 21.97
CA LEU A 190 -0.38 -1.13 22.30
C LEU A 190 -0.54 -1.37 23.79
N THR A 191 0.50 -1.13 24.59
CA THR A 191 0.41 -1.20 26.06
C THR A 191 -0.36 -0.04 26.69
N ARG A 192 -0.91 0.89 25.88
CA ARG A 192 -1.64 2.09 26.32
C ARG A 192 -0.83 2.98 27.25
N ALA A 193 0.49 2.99 27.05
CA ALA A 193 1.39 3.84 27.83
C ALA A 193 1.44 5.28 27.26
N THR A 194 0.95 5.46 26.03
CA THR A 194 0.93 6.74 25.31
C THR A 194 -0.43 7.41 25.38
N SER A 195 -0.43 8.73 25.21
CA SER A 195 -1.67 9.48 25.07
C SER A 195 -2.42 9.13 23.76
N PRO A 196 -3.75 9.27 23.73
CA PRO A 196 -4.56 9.10 22.52
C PRO A 196 -4.02 9.84 21.28
N ARG A 197 -3.57 11.10 21.43
CA ARG A 197 -3.02 11.87 20.31
C ARG A 197 -1.70 11.32 19.79
N THR A 198 -0.82 10.85 20.67
CA THR A 198 0.45 10.21 20.27
C THR A 198 0.19 8.90 19.56
N THR A 199 -0.70 8.09 20.14
CA THR A 199 -1.14 6.80 19.61
C THR A 199 -1.65 6.95 18.17
N SER A 200 -2.52 7.93 17.91
CA SER A 200 -3.13 8.11 16.59
C SER A 200 -2.12 8.47 15.49
N VAL A 201 -1.20 9.41 15.76
CA VAL A 201 -0.26 9.90 14.75
C VAL A 201 0.89 8.90 14.54
N MET A 202 1.44 8.35 15.63
CA MET A 202 2.65 7.51 15.54
C MET A 202 2.36 6.13 14.98
N TYR A 203 1.19 5.57 15.24
CA TYR A 203 0.81 4.29 14.67
C TYR A 203 0.80 4.34 13.14
N CYS A 204 0.13 5.33 12.54
CA CYS A 204 0.07 5.44 11.07
C CYS A 204 1.46 5.69 10.47
N ALA A 205 2.30 6.46 11.15
CA ALA A 205 3.67 6.73 10.71
C ALA A 205 4.51 5.44 10.68
N ALA A 206 4.39 4.56 11.68
CA ALA A 206 5.10 3.28 11.73
C ALA A 206 4.65 2.34 10.59
N ILE A 207 3.34 2.20 10.37
CA ILE A 207 2.80 1.38 9.26
C ILE A 207 3.24 1.91 7.90
N GLY A 208 3.14 3.22 7.69
CA GLY A 208 3.57 3.84 6.44
C GLY A 208 5.05 3.62 6.15
N SER A 209 5.87 3.65 7.19
CA SER A 209 7.31 3.39 7.06
C SER A 209 7.60 1.93 6.70
N CYS A 210 6.82 0.98 7.23
CA CYS A 210 6.91 -0.42 6.81
C CYS A 210 6.53 -0.57 5.32
N TYR A 211 5.50 0.13 4.86
CA TYR A 211 5.10 0.13 3.45
C TYR A 211 6.18 0.70 2.52
N GLU A 212 6.78 1.85 2.89
CA GLU A 212 7.85 2.50 2.11
C GLU A 212 9.03 1.57 1.83
N VAL A 213 9.39 0.71 2.79
CA VAL A 213 10.49 -0.27 2.65
C VAL A 213 10.03 -1.68 2.25
N GLN A 214 8.75 -1.85 1.88
CA GLN A 214 8.17 -3.14 1.50
C GLN A 214 8.23 -4.22 2.60
N GLU A 215 8.12 -3.83 3.87
CA GLU A 215 7.92 -4.73 5.01
C GLU A 215 6.44 -5.04 5.24
N ILE A 216 5.86 -5.79 4.30
CA ILE A 216 4.42 -6.09 4.26
C ILE A 216 3.99 -6.97 5.45
N ALA A 217 4.77 -7.99 5.80
CA ALA A 217 4.42 -8.94 6.87
C ALA A 217 4.27 -8.22 8.22
N ARG A 218 5.22 -7.32 8.52
CA ARG A 218 5.21 -6.52 9.74
C ARG A 218 4.06 -5.51 9.76
N ALA A 219 3.80 -4.82 8.64
CA ALA A 219 2.65 -3.93 8.52
C ALA A 219 1.33 -4.67 8.76
N ALA A 220 1.22 -5.90 8.24
CA ALA A 220 0.08 -6.80 8.43
C ALA A 220 -0.12 -7.21 9.90
N GLU A 221 0.95 -7.60 10.59
CA GLU A 221 0.90 -7.99 12.01
C GLU A 221 0.45 -6.83 12.88
N TRP A 222 1.10 -5.67 12.72
CA TRP A 222 0.74 -4.49 13.48
C TRP A 222 -0.70 -4.05 13.21
N SER A 223 -1.17 -4.13 11.95
CA SER A 223 -2.55 -3.77 11.58
C SER A 223 -3.60 -4.65 12.27
N VAL A 224 -3.33 -5.95 12.43
CA VAL A 224 -4.20 -6.85 13.19
C VAL A 224 -4.25 -6.43 14.66
N ALA A 225 -3.10 -6.07 15.25
CA ALA A 225 -3.04 -5.61 16.63
C ALA A 225 -3.83 -4.29 16.84
N LEU A 226 -3.78 -3.37 15.87
CA LEU A 226 -4.61 -2.15 15.91
C LEU A 226 -6.08 -2.47 15.80
N ASP A 227 -6.50 -3.33 14.87
CA ASP A 227 -7.91 -3.68 14.70
C ASP A 227 -8.48 -4.30 15.99
N GLN A 228 -7.70 -5.16 16.66
CA GLN A 228 -8.08 -5.70 17.97
C GLN A 228 -8.21 -4.60 19.02
N TRP A 229 -7.26 -3.67 19.06
CA TRP A 229 -7.28 -2.55 20.01
C TRP A 229 -8.45 -1.59 19.73
N LEU A 230 -8.70 -1.20 18.48
CA LEU A 230 -9.85 -0.38 18.09
C LEU A 230 -11.18 -1.08 18.39
N GLY A 231 -11.24 -2.40 18.27
CA GLY A 231 -12.40 -3.19 18.66
C GLY A 231 -12.77 -3.05 20.15
N THR A 232 -11.82 -2.67 21.00
CA THR A 232 -12.09 -2.36 22.43
C THR A 232 -12.61 -0.95 22.67
N LEU A 233 -12.68 -0.12 21.62
CA LEU A 233 -13.03 1.29 21.69
C LEU A 233 -14.20 1.59 20.72
N PRO A 234 -15.43 1.15 21.04
CA PRO A 234 -16.56 1.19 20.09
C PRO A 234 -16.96 2.59 19.59
N GLN A 235 -16.56 3.68 20.29
CA GLN A 235 -16.79 5.06 19.82
C GLN A 235 -15.66 5.59 18.93
N LEU A 236 -14.54 4.87 18.82
CA LEU A 236 -13.42 5.16 17.93
C LEU A 236 -13.59 4.60 16.52
N GLY A 237 -14.69 3.90 16.23
CA GLY A 237 -15.05 3.44 14.88
C GLY A 237 -15.13 4.54 13.81
N GLY A 238 -15.02 5.82 14.21
CA GLY A 238 -14.78 6.96 13.32
C GLY A 238 -13.46 7.71 13.56
N ALA A 239 -12.94 7.76 14.80
CA ALA A 239 -11.92 8.73 15.22
C ALA A 239 -10.46 8.45 14.78
N TYR A 240 -10.17 7.31 14.17
CA TYR A 240 -8.89 7.12 13.45
C TYR A 240 -9.05 7.65 12.03
N PHE A 241 -8.93 8.97 11.88
CA PHE A 241 -9.00 9.66 10.60
C PHE A 241 -7.62 9.72 9.94
N GLY A 242 -7.58 9.52 8.61
CA GLY A 242 -6.39 9.75 7.79
C GLY A 242 -5.61 8.50 7.37
N ASN A 243 -4.28 8.60 7.40
CA ASN A 243 -3.32 7.66 6.80
C ASN A 243 -3.52 6.19 7.19
N CYS A 244 -3.91 5.91 8.44
CA CYS A 244 -4.11 4.53 8.90
C CYS A 244 -5.17 3.77 8.07
N ARG A 245 -6.26 4.44 7.66
CA ARG A 245 -7.30 3.80 6.85
C ARG A 245 -6.78 3.44 5.46
N ILE A 246 -5.95 4.31 4.88
CA ILE A 246 -5.32 4.09 3.57
C ILE A 246 -4.42 2.86 3.62
N TYR A 247 -3.54 2.74 4.62
CA TYR A 247 -2.67 1.57 4.76
C TYR A 247 -3.44 0.28 5.05
N ARG A 248 -4.53 0.34 5.83
CA ARG A 248 -5.44 -0.80 6.02
C ARG A 248 -6.08 -1.23 4.70
N ALA A 249 -6.54 -0.29 3.89
CA ALA A 249 -7.08 -0.58 2.56
C ALA A 249 -6.04 -1.19 1.61
N ILE A 250 -4.77 -0.74 1.68
CA ILE A 250 -3.66 -1.37 0.94
C ILE A 250 -3.49 -2.85 1.36
N LEU A 251 -3.51 -3.14 2.65
CA LEU A 251 -3.41 -4.52 3.15
C LEU A 251 -4.64 -5.37 2.80
N MET A 252 -5.85 -4.79 2.84
CA MET A 252 -7.07 -5.43 2.36
C MET A 252 -6.95 -5.80 0.87
N ARG A 253 -6.45 -4.87 0.04
CA ARG A 253 -6.18 -5.10 -1.38
C ARG A 253 -5.19 -6.24 -1.58
N LEU A 254 -4.06 -6.24 -0.87
CA LEU A 254 -3.06 -7.31 -0.95
C LEU A 254 -3.64 -8.69 -0.59
N ARG A 255 -4.46 -8.75 0.47
CA ARG A 255 -5.12 -9.99 0.93
C ARG A 255 -6.34 -10.41 0.11
N GLY A 256 -6.76 -9.59 -0.86
CA GLY A 256 -7.86 -9.88 -1.78
C GLY A 256 -9.24 -9.42 -1.34
N ASP A 257 -9.36 -8.65 -0.26
CA ASP A 257 -10.61 -8.04 0.19
C ASP A 257 -10.87 -6.71 -0.55
N TRP A 258 -10.94 -6.78 -1.87
CA TRP A 258 -10.98 -5.61 -2.77
C TRP A 258 -12.27 -4.79 -2.61
N SER A 259 -13.39 -5.44 -2.30
CA SER A 259 -14.66 -4.75 -2.06
C SER A 259 -14.58 -3.84 -0.83
N ARG A 260 -14.08 -4.36 0.30
CA ARG A 260 -13.92 -3.55 1.51
C ARG A 260 -12.81 -2.51 1.37
N ALA A 261 -11.71 -2.85 0.69
CA ALA A 261 -10.67 -1.87 0.37
C ALA A 261 -11.25 -0.67 -0.41
N GLN A 262 -12.15 -0.93 -1.37
CA GLN A 262 -12.80 0.13 -2.14
C GLN A 262 -13.73 0.99 -1.27
N GLU A 263 -14.59 0.38 -0.47
CA GLU A 263 -15.50 1.10 0.42
C GLU A 263 -14.72 2.02 1.38
N GLU A 264 -13.63 1.51 1.97
CA GLU A 264 -12.75 2.26 2.86
C GLU A 264 -12.05 3.42 2.15
N LEU A 265 -11.50 3.21 0.94
CA LEU A 265 -10.83 4.26 0.17
C LEU A 265 -11.81 5.34 -0.30
N GLU A 266 -13.01 4.95 -0.75
CA GLU A 266 -14.04 5.91 -1.15
C GLU A 266 -14.54 6.73 0.04
N GLN A 267 -14.69 6.11 1.22
CA GLN A 267 -15.01 6.83 2.44
C GLN A 267 -13.88 7.76 2.87
N ALA A 268 -12.62 7.29 2.83
CA ALA A 268 -11.46 8.13 3.13
C ALA A 268 -11.37 9.33 2.18
N CYS A 269 -11.63 9.15 0.89
CA CYS A 269 -11.66 10.24 -0.08
C CYS A 269 -12.75 11.28 0.22
N ARG A 270 -13.92 10.85 0.73
CA ARG A 270 -15.00 11.77 1.15
C ARG A 270 -14.66 12.50 2.45
N ASP A 271 -14.19 11.76 3.45
CA ASP A 271 -13.87 12.30 4.78
C ASP A 271 -12.71 13.30 4.72
N LEU A 272 -11.72 13.05 3.87
CA LEU A 272 -10.51 13.88 3.73
C LEU A 272 -10.66 15.00 2.69
N ALA A 273 -11.77 15.06 1.95
CA ALA A 273 -11.97 16.07 0.90
C ALA A 273 -12.18 17.50 1.42
N VAL A 274 -12.41 17.68 2.73
CA VAL A 274 -12.81 18.98 3.32
C VAL A 274 -11.63 19.87 3.69
N ASP A 275 -10.38 19.39 3.73
CA ASP A 275 -9.20 20.22 4.00
C ASP A 275 -7.99 19.78 3.17
N GLY A 276 -7.15 20.73 2.75
CA GLY A 276 -6.00 20.60 1.85
C GLY A 276 -4.83 19.74 2.35
N GLN A 277 -5.12 18.54 2.85
CA GLN A 277 -4.16 17.62 3.44
C GLN A 277 -3.53 16.72 2.38
N LEU A 278 -2.19 16.62 2.41
CA LEU A 278 -1.41 15.67 1.60
C LEU A 278 -1.92 14.22 1.70
N VAL A 279 -2.54 13.88 2.83
CA VAL A 279 -3.16 12.58 3.13
C VAL A 279 -4.31 12.26 2.16
N ALA A 280 -5.11 13.25 1.75
CA ALA A 280 -6.18 13.06 0.77
C ALA A 280 -5.62 12.59 -0.58
N GLY A 281 -4.46 13.13 -0.99
CA GLY A 281 -3.79 12.75 -2.22
C GLY A 281 -3.41 11.27 -2.25
N HIS A 282 -2.92 10.72 -1.14
CA HIS A 282 -2.60 9.29 -1.03
C HIS A 282 -3.85 8.41 -1.13
N ALA A 283 -4.96 8.80 -0.50
CA ALA A 283 -6.23 8.06 -0.60
C ALA A 283 -6.74 8.00 -2.05
N TRP A 284 -6.72 9.14 -2.75
CA TRP A 284 -7.09 9.21 -4.16
C TRP A 284 -6.17 8.38 -5.06
N TYR A 285 -4.86 8.36 -4.77
CA TYR A 285 -3.90 7.52 -5.49
C TYR A 285 -4.23 6.03 -5.34
N GLU A 286 -4.41 5.54 -4.12
CA GLU A 286 -4.73 4.13 -3.87
C GLU A 286 -6.10 3.74 -4.45
N LEU A 287 -7.08 4.64 -4.45
CA LEU A 287 -8.36 4.43 -5.12
C LEU A 287 -8.19 4.29 -6.64
N GLY A 288 -7.33 5.12 -7.24
CA GLY A 288 -6.96 5.04 -8.65
C GLY A 288 -6.29 3.70 -8.99
N GLU A 289 -5.35 3.25 -8.16
CA GLU A 289 -4.71 1.93 -8.31
C GLU A 289 -5.72 0.79 -8.24
N LEU A 290 -6.60 0.78 -7.24
CA LEU A 290 -7.62 -0.27 -7.10
C LEU A 290 -8.57 -0.29 -8.30
N ARG A 291 -9.05 0.87 -8.76
CA ARG A 291 -9.89 0.98 -9.96
C ARG A 291 -9.17 0.50 -11.21
N ARG A 292 -7.87 0.81 -11.36
CA ARG A 292 -7.03 0.35 -12.46
C ARG A 292 -6.96 -1.17 -12.49
N LEU A 293 -6.69 -1.80 -11.33
CA LEU A 293 -6.63 -3.26 -11.21
C LEU A 293 -7.97 -3.94 -11.51
N GLN A 294 -9.08 -3.32 -11.09
CA GLN A 294 -10.42 -3.85 -11.35
C GLN A 294 -10.91 -3.62 -12.79
N GLY A 295 -10.33 -2.66 -13.52
CA GLY A 295 -10.86 -2.16 -14.78
C GLY A 295 -12.13 -1.31 -14.62
N ARG A 296 -12.31 -0.65 -13.47
CA ARG A 296 -13.44 0.24 -13.19
C ARG A 296 -13.25 1.62 -13.85
N PRO A 297 -14.33 2.36 -14.13
CA PRO A 297 -14.23 3.75 -14.58
C PRO A 297 -13.66 4.68 -13.48
N GLY A 298 -13.25 5.89 -13.87
CA GLY A 298 -12.77 6.91 -12.93
C GLY A 298 -11.34 6.69 -12.41
N VAL A 299 -10.49 5.98 -13.17
CA VAL A 299 -9.05 5.81 -12.87
C VAL A 299 -8.32 7.14 -13.03
N GLU A 300 -8.52 7.81 -14.16
CA GLU A 300 -7.85 9.08 -14.49
C GLU A 300 -8.28 10.20 -13.55
N GLU A 301 -9.58 10.33 -13.29
CA GLU A 301 -10.11 11.27 -12.30
C GLU A 301 -9.48 11.07 -10.91
N ALA A 302 -9.34 9.83 -10.45
CA ALA A 302 -8.71 9.55 -9.15
C ALA A 302 -7.24 10.00 -9.12
N PHE A 303 -6.48 9.73 -10.18
CA PHE A 303 -5.08 10.18 -10.29
C PHE A 303 -4.94 11.70 -10.46
N GLU A 304 -5.86 12.36 -11.16
CA GLU A 304 -5.94 13.81 -11.25
C GLU A 304 -6.21 14.44 -9.88
N ARG A 305 -7.16 13.88 -9.12
CA ARG A 305 -7.44 14.31 -7.74
C ARG A 305 -6.22 14.10 -6.84
N ALA A 306 -5.55 12.95 -6.93
CA ALA A 306 -4.31 12.70 -6.19
C ALA A 306 -3.26 13.79 -6.48
N THR A 307 -3.07 14.13 -7.75
CA THR A 307 -2.13 15.17 -8.19
C THR A 307 -2.55 16.56 -7.71
N ALA A 308 -3.84 16.88 -7.73
CA ALA A 308 -4.36 18.15 -7.22
C ALA A 308 -4.09 18.35 -5.72
N PHE A 309 -3.97 17.26 -4.96
CA PHE A 309 -3.55 17.27 -3.55
C PHE A 309 -2.04 17.10 -3.34
N GLY A 310 -1.23 17.17 -4.41
CA GLY A 310 0.23 17.10 -4.33
C GLY A 310 0.82 15.69 -4.25
N HIS A 311 0.01 14.64 -4.42
CA HIS A 311 0.49 13.26 -4.49
C HIS A 311 0.74 12.85 -5.95
N SER A 312 1.91 12.26 -6.22
CA SER A 312 2.23 11.77 -7.56
C SER A 312 1.22 10.72 -8.03
N ALA A 313 0.75 10.84 -9.28
CA ALA A 313 -0.04 9.81 -9.96
C ALA A 313 0.80 8.60 -10.44
N GLN A 314 2.13 8.69 -10.38
CA GLN A 314 3.04 7.62 -10.77
C GLN A 314 3.34 6.68 -9.59
N PRO A 315 3.53 5.37 -9.84
CA PRO A 315 3.58 4.71 -11.16
C PRO A 315 2.22 4.34 -11.76
N GLY A 316 1.12 4.47 -11.01
CA GLY A 316 -0.19 3.96 -11.42
C GLY A 316 -0.70 4.47 -12.75
N LEU A 317 -0.54 5.77 -13.03
CA LEU A 317 -0.92 6.38 -14.30
C LEU A 317 -0.12 5.79 -15.48
N ALA A 318 1.17 5.52 -15.32
CA ALA A 318 1.96 4.88 -16.39
C ALA A 318 1.49 3.46 -16.67
N LEU A 319 1.18 2.67 -15.65
CA LEU A 319 0.60 1.33 -15.83
C LEU A 319 -0.77 1.38 -16.49
N TYR A 320 -1.57 2.41 -16.19
CA TYR A 320 -2.85 2.64 -16.87
C TYR A 320 -2.64 2.98 -18.36
N ARG A 321 -1.71 3.89 -18.69
CA ARG A 321 -1.37 4.21 -20.09
C ARG A 321 -0.81 2.99 -20.83
N LEU A 322 0.00 2.17 -20.18
CA LEU A 322 0.50 0.92 -20.75
C LEU A 322 -0.65 -0.03 -21.11
N SER A 323 -1.66 -0.17 -20.22
CA SER A 323 -2.84 -0.99 -20.49
C SER A 323 -3.69 -0.51 -21.68
N GLN A 324 -3.58 0.78 -22.03
CA GLN A 324 -4.22 1.39 -23.21
C GLN A 324 -3.36 1.29 -24.48
N GLY A 325 -2.18 0.66 -24.41
CA GLY A 325 -1.21 0.59 -25.49
C GLY A 325 -0.40 1.88 -25.70
N ASN A 326 -0.52 2.86 -24.80
CA ASN A 326 0.21 4.13 -24.88
C ASN A 326 1.54 4.07 -24.12
N THR A 327 2.47 3.28 -24.66
CA THR A 327 3.79 3.03 -24.05
C THR A 327 4.65 4.30 -23.97
N GLN A 328 4.51 5.22 -24.94
CA GLN A 328 5.26 6.48 -24.94
C GLN A 328 4.87 7.37 -23.75
N ALA A 329 3.57 7.53 -23.46
CA ALA A 329 3.12 8.31 -22.32
C ALA A 329 3.50 7.64 -20.99
N ALA A 330 3.46 6.30 -20.92
CA ALA A 330 3.88 5.55 -19.75
C ALA A 330 5.37 5.81 -19.42
N ASP A 331 6.24 5.68 -20.42
CA ASP A 331 7.69 5.91 -20.26
C ASP A 331 8.01 7.36 -19.86
N ALA A 332 7.42 8.34 -20.55
CA ALA A 332 7.66 9.76 -20.28
C ALA A 332 7.29 10.14 -18.83
N GLY A 333 6.16 9.61 -18.33
CA GLY A 333 5.71 9.84 -16.96
C GLY A 333 6.68 9.28 -15.92
N LEU A 334 7.15 8.04 -16.10
CA LEU A 334 8.07 7.39 -15.17
C LEU A 334 9.47 8.01 -15.20
N ARG A 335 10.02 8.30 -16.39
CA ARG A 335 11.35 8.92 -16.52
C ARG A 335 11.44 10.27 -15.80
N ARG A 336 10.38 11.08 -15.89
CA ARG A 336 10.30 12.36 -15.18
C ARG A 336 10.41 12.17 -13.66
N VAL A 337 9.58 11.29 -13.09
CA VAL A 337 9.59 11.07 -11.63
C VAL A 337 10.88 10.40 -11.17
N LEU A 338 11.45 9.49 -11.96
CA LEU A 338 12.77 8.92 -11.65
C LEU A 338 13.89 9.96 -11.67
N ALA A 339 13.82 10.99 -12.52
CA ALA A 339 14.82 12.07 -12.50
C ALA A 339 14.67 12.96 -11.26
N GLU A 340 13.44 13.14 -10.76
CA GLU A 340 13.14 13.91 -9.55
C GLU A 340 13.53 13.16 -8.25
N ARG A 341 13.48 11.82 -8.24
CA ARG A 341 13.69 10.98 -7.05
C ARG A 341 15.09 10.37 -7.01
N GLN A 342 15.82 10.68 -5.93
CA GLN A 342 17.21 10.26 -5.75
C GLN A 342 17.39 9.18 -4.65
N GLN A 343 16.43 9.04 -3.74
CA GLN A 343 16.53 8.09 -2.63
C GLN A 343 16.11 6.68 -3.07
N ALA A 344 16.77 5.65 -2.53
CA ALA A 344 16.59 4.27 -2.97
C ALA A 344 15.17 3.74 -2.71
N ASP A 345 14.58 4.10 -1.58
CA ASP A 345 13.23 3.75 -1.14
C ASP A 345 12.13 4.47 -1.94
N GLU A 346 12.35 5.72 -2.36
CA GLU A 346 11.40 6.42 -3.23
C GLU A 346 11.36 5.80 -4.64
N ARG A 347 12.53 5.46 -5.15
CA ARG A 347 12.69 4.83 -6.46
C ARG A 347 12.15 3.40 -6.46
N LEU A 348 12.26 2.72 -5.32
CA LEU A 348 11.82 1.33 -5.11
C LEU A 348 10.39 1.08 -5.61
N LEU A 349 9.47 1.99 -5.29
CA LEU A 349 8.06 1.87 -5.65
C LEU A 349 7.80 2.08 -7.14
N LEU A 350 8.74 2.69 -7.87
CA LEU A 350 8.62 2.99 -9.31
C LEU A 350 9.21 1.88 -10.18
N LEU A 351 10.30 1.25 -9.73
CA LEU A 351 11.07 0.28 -10.53
C LEU A 351 10.22 -0.86 -11.12
N PRO A 352 9.24 -1.46 -10.41
CA PRO A 352 8.40 -2.50 -11.00
C PRO A 352 7.64 -2.03 -12.24
N ALA A 353 7.09 -0.81 -12.21
CA ALA A 353 6.38 -0.27 -13.37
C ALA A 353 7.33 0.11 -14.52
N VAL A 354 8.52 0.61 -14.20
CA VAL A 354 9.57 0.88 -15.20
C VAL A 354 9.95 -0.42 -15.90
N MET A 355 10.09 -1.51 -15.15
CA MET A 355 10.35 -2.83 -15.70
C MET A 355 9.28 -3.26 -16.70
N GLU A 356 7.99 -3.19 -16.31
CA GLU A 356 6.89 -3.55 -17.23
C GLU A 356 6.89 -2.70 -18.51
N VAL A 357 7.13 -1.39 -18.39
CA VAL A 357 7.18 -0.47 -19.54
C VAL A 357 8.38 -0.78 -20.45
N CYS A 358 9.56 -1.07 -19.89
CA CYS A 358 10.74 -1.47 -20.66
C CYS A 358 10.50 -2.78 -21.42
N LEU A 359 9.97 -3.80 -20.74
CA LEU A 359 9.67 -5.10 -21.35
C LEU A 359 8.62 -4.98 -22.46
N ALA A 360 7.52 -4.25 -22.22
CA ALA A 360 6.49 -4.02 -23.23
C ALA A 360 6.98 -3.20 -24.43
N SER A 361 8.06 -2.43 -24.27
CA SER A 361 8.71 -1.68 -25.35
C SER A 361 9.80 -2.49 -26.07
N GLY A 362 10.13 -3.70 -25.61
CA GLY A 362 11.29 -4.47 -26.11
C GLY A 362 12.66 -3.87 -25.75
N ARG A 363 12.73 -2.98 -24.74
CA ARG A 363 13.98 -2.32 -24.31
C ARG A 363 14.71 -3.16 -23.28
N ILE A 364 15.29 -4.27 -23.74
CA ILE A 364 15.94 -5.28 -22.89
C ILE A 364 17.16 -4.75 -22.13
N ASP A 365 17.97 -3.89 -22.76
CA ASP A 365 19.14 -3.28 -22.09
C ASP A 365 18.71 -2.40 -20.90
N GLU A 366 17.72 -1.52 -21.11
CA GLU A 366 17.18 -0.69 -20.03
C GLU A 366 16.51 -1.55 -18.94
N ALA A 367 15.86 -2.65 -19.31
CA ALA A 367 15.30 -3.60 -18.34
C ALA A 367 16.39 -4.29 -17.49
N ASN A 368 17.54 -4.61 -18.08
CA ASN A 368 18.71 -5.12 -17.34
C ASN A 368 19.24 -4.08 -16.34
N ASP A 369 19.32 -2.80 -16.73
CA ASP A 369 19.73 -1.72 -15.81
C ASP A 369 18.77 -1.61 -14.62
N VAL A 370 17.46 -1.74 -14.86
CA VAL A 370 16.44 -1.77 -13.80
C VAL A 370 16.66 -2.95 -12.84
N ILE A 371 16.99 -4.14 -13.34
CA ILE A 371 17.32 -5.30 -12.49
C ILE A 371 18.55 -5.04 -11.63
N ILE A 372 19.59 -4.39 -12.17
CA ILE A 372 20.79 -4.03 -11.41
C ILE A 372 20.43 -3.08 -10.26
N GLU A 373 19.60 -2.08 -10.54
CA GLU A 373 19.11 -1.13 -9.54
C GLU A 373 18.25 -1.83 -8.47
N MET A 374 17.25 -2.62 -8.87
CA MET A 374 16.42 -3.40 -7.96
C MET A 374 17.26 -4.33 -7.07
N ALA A 375 18.29 -4.97 -7.63
CA ALA A 375 19.19 -5.85 -6.88
C ALA A 375 20.05 -5.07 -5.87
N LYS A 376 20.42 -3.82 -6.17
CA LYS A 376 21.06 -2.93 -5.18
C LYS A 376 20.09 -2.60 -4.06
N THR A 377 18.86 -2.22 -4.38
CA THR A 377 17.86 -1.87 -3.37
C THR A 377 17.47 -3.07 -2.51
N ALA A 378 17.35 -4.26 -3.08
CA ALA A 378 17.07 -5.49 -2.32
C ALA A 378 18.23 -5.92 -1.39
N ARG A 379 19.45 -5.41 -1.58
CA ARG A 379 20.54 -5.59 -0.60
C ARG A 379 20.41 -4.64 0.59
N THR A 380 19.93 -3.41 0.35
CA THR A 380 19.65 -2.42 1.40
C THR A 380 18.38 -2.78 2.18
N TYR A 381 17.34 -3.22 1.48
CA TYR A 381 16.04 -3.60 2.05
C TYR A 381 15.74 -5.07 1.70
N PRO A 382 16.36 -6.04 2.39
CA PRO A 382 16.26 -7.47 2.06
C PRO A 382 14.94 -8.12 2.50
N THR A 383 13.81 -7.41 2.37
CA THR A 383 12.47 -7.87 2.77
C THR A 383 11.96 -9.01 1.88
N THR A 384 11.00 -9.79 2.39
CA THR A 384 10.37 -10.88 1.61
C THR A 384 9.72 -10.36 0.33
N ALA A 385 9.03 -9.22 0.41
CA ALA A 385 8.39 -8.60 -0.76
C ALA A 385 9.43 -8.11 -1.77
N MET A 386 10.55 -7.53 -1.31
CA MET A 386 11.61 -7.08 -2.21
C MET A 386 12.27 -8.21 -2.98
N ARG A 387 12.49 -9.34 -2.33
CA ARG A 387 12.99 -10.54 -3.01
C ARG A 387 11.98 -11.06 -4.04
N ALA A 388 10.69 -11.07 -3.69
CA ALA A 388 9.63 -11.49 -4.60
C ALA A 388 9.53 -10.58 -5.84
N ILE A 389 9.61 -9.26 -5.67
CA ILE A 389 9.65 -8.28 -6.76
C ILE A 389 10.84 -8.52 -7.69
N LEU A 390 12.05 -8.66 -7.12
CA LEU A 390 13.27 -8.87 -7.89
C LEU A 390 13.24 -10.21 -8.66
N ASP A 391 12.82 -11.29 -8.00
CA ASP A 391 12.74 -12.62 -8.61
C ASP A 391 11.69 -12.64 -9.74
N ALA A 392 10.55 -11.96 -9.55
CA ALA A 392 9.53 -11.80 -10.58
C ALA A 392 10.04 -10.98 -11.79
N ALA A 393 10.74 -9.87 -11.55
CA ALA A 393 11.31 -9.04 -12.59
C ALA A 393 12.39 -9.79 -13.40
N ARG A 394 13.29 -10.52 -12.74
CA ARG A 394 14.28 -11.38 -13.40
C ARG A 394 13.63 -12.47 -14.25
N GLY A 395 12.56 -13.06 -13.73
CA GLY A 395 11.75 -14.03 -14.47
C GLY A 395 11.12 -13.45 -15.72
N ALA A 396 10.51 -12.26 -15.61
CA ALA A 396 9.89 -11.56 -16.74
C ALA A 396 10.91 -11.18 -17.83
N LEU A 397 12.10 -10.72 -17.43
CA LEU A 397 13.20 -10.44 -18.34
C LEU A 397 13.67 -11.71 -19.06
N ALA A 398 13.90 -12.79 -18.31
CA ALA A 398 14.33 -14.06 -18.89
C ALA A 398 13.32 -14.63 -19.89
N LEU A 399 12.01 -14.44 -19.67
CA LEU A 399 10.99 -14.79 -20.66
C LEU A 399 11.07 -13.91 -21.92
N SER A 400 11.33 -12.61 -21.76
CA SER A 400 11.47 -11.68 -22.89
C SER A 400 12.73 -11.93 -23.72
N GLU A 401 13.75 -12.54 -23.12
CA GLU A 401 14.98 -12.99 -23.78
C GLU A 401 14.91 -14.44 -24.31
N ASP A 402 13.73 -15.06 -24.30
CA ASP A 402 13.51 -16.45 -24.73
C ASP A 402 14.35 -17.48 -23.93
N ARG A 403 14.49 -17.27 -22.62
CA ARG A 403 15.19 -18.15 -21.67
C ARG A 403 14.23 -18.72 -20.61
N PRO A 404 13.20 -19.49 -21.00
CA PRO A 404 12.13 -19.91 -20.09
C PRO A 404 12.59 -20.80 -18.94
N ALA A 405 13.59 -21.67 -19.15
CA ALA A 405 14.16 -22.49 -18.09
C ALA A 405 14.80 -21.66 -16.97
N ALA A 406 15.47 -20.55 -17.34
CA ALA A 406 16.06 -19.62 -16.37
C ALA A 406 15.00 -18.78 -15.65
N ALA A 407 13.84 -18.54 -16.28
CA ALA A 407 12.76 -17.78 -15.69
C ALA A 407 12.02 -18.55 -14.58
N LEU A 408 11.72 -19.83 -14.79
CA LEU A 408 10.80 -20.59 -13.94
C LEU A 408 11.26 -20.71 -12.48
N ALA A 409 12.55 -20.90 -12.22
CA ALA A 409 13.05 -21.03 -10.86
C ALA A 409 12.81 -19.75 -10.04
N GLY A 410 13.13 -18.58 -10.61
CA GLY A 410 12.88 -17.28 -9.98
C GLY A 410 11.39 -16.99 -9.83
N LEU A 411 10.58 -17.23 -10.87
CA LEU A 411 9.14 -17.00 -10.82
C LEU A 411 8.45 -17.87 -9.76
N ARG A 412 8.84 -19.14 -9.60
CA ARG A 412 8.29 -20.00 -8.54
C ARG A 412 8.67 -19.50 -7.15
N ALA A 413 9.93 -19.11 -6.95
CA ALA A 413 10.36 -18.50 -5.69
C ALA A 413 9.59 -17.20 -5.38
N ALA A 414 9.36 -16.35 -6.39
CA ALA A 414 8.54 -15.15 -6.23
C ALA A 414 7.09 -15.50 -5.85
N SER A 415 6.49 -16.51 -6.49
CA SER A 415 5.13 -16.98 -6.19
C SER A 415 5.01 -17.50 -4.76
N ASP A 416 5.98 -18.28 -4.28
CA ASP A 416 6.00 -18.78 -2.90
C ASP A 416 6.08 -17.64 -1.87
N ARG A 417 6.92 -16.63 -2.13
CA ARG A 417 7.05 -15.44 -1.27
C ARG A 417 5.77 -14.60 -1.27
N TRP A 418 5.12 -14.41 -2.41
CA TRP A 418 3.84 -13.69 -2.44
C TRP A 418 2.74 -14.45 -1.70
N ARG A 419 2.71 -15.78 -1.77
CA ARG A 419 1.80 -16.62 -0.98
C ARG A 419 2.07 -16.51 0.53
N GLU A 420 3.33 -16.51 0.94
CA GLU A 420 3.74 -16.28 2.34
C GLU A 420 3.19 -14.94 2.87
N LEU A 421 3.24 -13.88 2.05
CA LEU A 421 2.74 -12.56 2.39
C LEU A 421 1.20 -12.42 2.26
N GLY A 422 0.51 -13.44 1.75
CA GLY A 422 -0.91 -13.39 1.45
C GLY A 422 -1.28 -12.45 0.30
N ALA A 423 -0.32 -12.08 -0.56
CA ALA A 423 -0.48 -11.18 -1.70
C ALA A 423 -1.10 -11.93 -2.91
N VAL A 424 -2.43 -12.03 -2.92
CA VAL A 424 -3.15 -12.95 -3.81
C VAL A 424 -3.14 -12.52 -5.28
N TYR A 425 -3.15 -11.22 -5.55
CA TYR A 425 -3.12 -10.68 -6.91
C TYR A 425 -1.73 -10.89 -7.53
N GLU A 426 -0.69 -10.53 -6.78
CA GLU A 426 0.71 -10.66 -7.17
C GLU A 426 1.07 -12.13 -7.42
N THR A 427 0.55 -13.05 -6.59
CA THR A 427 0.68 -14.49 -6.81
C THR A 427 0.09 -14.92 -8.16
N ALA A 428 -1.11 -14.44 -8.49
CA ALA A 428 -1.78 -14.77 -9.75
C ALA A 428 -1.05 -14.18 -10.97
N GLN A 429 -0.55 -12.95 -10.88
CA GLN A 429 0.27 -12.34 -11.94
C GLN A 429 1.55 -13.14 -12.22
N VAL A 430 2.25 -13.58 -11.17
CA VAL A 430 3.42 -14.45 -11.33
C VAL A 430 3.02 -15.81 -11.91
N GLY A 431 1.87 -16.36 -11.52
CA GLY A 431 1.31 -17.60 -12.09
C GLY A 431 1.12 -17.53 -13.62
N VAL A 432 0.64 -16.40 -14.15
CA VAL A 432 0.56 -16.19 -15.61
C VAL A 432 1.95 -16.27 -16.25
N ARG A 433 2.97 -15.66 -15.64
CA ARG A 433 4.35 -15.72 -16.17
C ARG A 433 4.95 -17.13 -16.08
N ILE A 434 4.67 -17.87 -15.00
CA ILE A 434 5.05 -19.28 -14.88
C ILE A 434 4.40 -20.07 -16.03
N ALA A 435 3.13 -19.83 -16.33
CA ALA A 435 2.45 -20.50 -17.43
C ALA A 435 3.10 -20.22 -18.79
N MET A 436 3.51 -18.96 -19.05
CA MET A 436 4.25 -18.61 -20.28
C MET A 436 5.57 -19.39 -20.37
N GLY A 437 6.32 -19.47 -19.26
CA GLY A 437 7.57 -20.25 -19.20
C GLY A 437 7.36 -21.75 -19.40
N CYS A 438 6.33 -22.34 -18.78
CA CYS A 438 5.95 -23.74 -19.00
C CYS A 438 5.61 -24.01 -20.47
N ARG A 439 4.79 -23.14 -21.09
CA ARG A 439 4.42 -23.27 -22.50
C ARG A 439 5.64 -23.20 -23.42
N ALA A 440 6.55 -22.27 -23.18
CA ALA A 440 7.78 -22.15 -23.99
C ALA A 440 8.70 -23.38 -23.88
N LEU A 441 8.55 -24.20 -22.83
CA LEU A 441 9.24 -25.49 -22.66
C LEU A 441 8.42 -26.70 -23.13
N GLY A 442 7.22 -26.50 -23.67
CA GLY A 442 6.32 -27.58 -24.10
C GLY A 442 5.53 -28.24 -22.97
N ASP A 443 5.51 -27.66 -21.76
CA ASP A 443 4.68 -28.09 -20.63
C ASP A 443 3.30 -27.41 -20.69
N ASP A 444 2.48 -27.82 -21.66
CA ASP A 444 1.14 -27.25 -21.89
C ASP A 444 0.17 -27.58 -20.76
N GLU A 445 0.32 -28.73 -20.11
CA GLU A 445 -0.52 -29.11 -18.97
C GLU A 445 -0.24 -28.21 -17.76
N GLY A 446 1.03 -28.03 -17.40
CA GLY A 446 1.44 -27.12 -16.34
C GLY A 446 1.01 -25.68 -16.64
N ALA A 447 1.21 -25.20 -17.87
CA ALA A 447 0.75 -23.88 -18.29
C ALA A 447 -0.77 -23.71 -18.12
N ARG A 448 -1.55 -24.72 -18.51
CA ARG A 448 -3.03 -24.68 -18.39
C ARG A 448 -3.50 -24.73 -16.92
N MET A 449 -2.77 -25.41 -16.04
CA MET A 449 -3.09 -25.42 -14.61
C MET A 449 -2.84 -24.05 -13.99
N GLU A 450 -1.69 -23.45 -14.28
CA GLU A 450 -1.31 -22.11 -13.79
C GLU A 450 -2.28 -21.03 -14.29
N LEU A 451 -2.62 -21.02 -15.59
CA LEU A 451 -3.59 -20.05 -16.14
C LEU A 451 -4.98 -20.20 -15.52
N ARG A 452 -5.45 -21.43 -15.24
CA ARG A 452 -6.74 -21.65 -14.58
C ARG A 452 -6.74 -21.13 -13.13
N ALA A 453 -5.67 -21.38 -12.39
CA ALA A 453 -5.53 -20.89 -11.02
C ALA A 453 -5.47 -19.36 -10.96
N ALA A 454 -4.70 -18.74 -11.87
CA ALA A 454 -4.62 -17.28 -12.01
C ALA A 454 -5.97 -16.68 -12.41
N LEU A 455 -6.64 -17.24 -13.42
CA LEU A 455 -7.95 -16.76 -13.89
C LEU A 455 -9.00 -16.79 -12.79
N ALA A 456 -9.12 -17.92 -12.07
CA ALA A 456 -10.06 -18.04 -10.96
C ALA A 456 -9.81 -17.00 -9.86
N THR A 457 -8.54 -16.65 -9.62
CA THR A 457 -8.17 -15.60 -8.67
C THR A 457 -8.56 -14.22 -9.19
N PHE A 458 -8.23 -13.89 -10.45
CA PHE A 458 -8.60 -12.60 -11.03
C PHE A 458 -10.11 -12.39 -11.09
N GLU A 459 -10.89 -13.44 -11.43
CA GLU A 459 -12.35 -13.38 -11.43
C GLU A 459 -12.93 -13.15 -10.02
N ARG A 460 -12.40 -13.85 -9.01
CA ARG A 460 -12.81 -13.65 -7.61
C ARG A 460 -12.53 -12.22 -7.11
N LEU A 461 -11.40 -11.64 -7.50
CA LEU A 461 -11.01 -10.29 -7.12
C LEU A 461 -11.77 -9.21 -7.90
N GLY A 462 -12.29 -9.55 -9.09
CA GLY A 462 -12.83 -8.57 -10.04
C GLY A 462 -11.73 -7.86 -10.84
N ALA A 463 -10.55 -8.47 -11.00
CA ALA A 463 -9.44 -7.97 -11.82
C ALA A 463 -9.73 -8.17 -13.31
N SER A 464 -10.72 -7.45 -13.83
CA SER A 464 -11.29 -7.66 -15.18
C SER A 464 -10.25 -7.57 -16.32
N PRO A 465 -9.27 -6.65 -16.31
CA PRO A 465 -8.22 -6.60 -17.32
C PRO A 465 -7.36 -7.87 -17.34
N ASP A 466 -6.82 -8.28 -16.19
CA ASP A 466 -5.97 -9.46 -16.08
C ASP A 466 -6.73 -10.76 -16.38
N ALA A 467 -7.98 -10.88 -15.94
CA ALA A 467 -8.84 -12.01 -16.28
C ALA A 467 -9.06 -12.12 -17.80
N SER A 468 -9.24 -10.99 -18.49
CA SER A 468 -9.44 -10.95 -19.94
C SER A 468 -8.17 -11.32 -20.71
N LEU A 469 -7.02 -10.82 -20.28
CA LEU A 469 -5.71 -11.20 -20.84
C LEU A 469 -5.45 -12.70 -20.65
N THR A 470 -5.72 -13.23 -19.45
CA THR A 470 -5.52 -14.64 -19.11
C THR A 470 -6.43 -15.55 -19.95
N ARG A 471 -7.71 -15.16 -20.14
CA ARG A 471 -8.63 -15.85 -21.07
C ARG A 471 -8.08 -15.86 -22.51
N GLY A 472 -7.49 -14.76 -22.97
CA GLY A 472 -6.80 -14.68 -24.26
C GLY A 472 -5.70 -15.74 -24.42
N LEU A 473 -4.78 -15.82 -23.44
CA LEU A 473 -3.68 -16.79 -23.44
C LEU A 473 -4.16 -18.25 -23.39
N MET A 474 -5.29 -18.51 -22.74
CA MET A 474 -5.95 -19.82 -22.77
C MET A 474 -6.62 -20.10 -24.12
N SER A 475 -7.21 -19.09 -24.77
CA SER A 475 -7.88 -19.25 -26.06
C SER A 475 -6.92 -19.43 -27.24
N ASP A 476 -5.69 -18.91 -27.17
CA ASP A 476 -4.64 -19.20 -28.16
C ASP A 476 -4.29 -20.71 -28.22
N GLN A 477 -4.58 -21.50 -27.19
CA GLN A 477 -4.51 -22.97 -27.27
C GLN A 477 -5.54 -23.55 -28.25
N ASN A 478 -6.69 -22.90 -28.42
CA ASN A 478 -7.74 -23.31 -29.35
C ASN A 478 -7.51 -22.80 -30.79
N ALA A 479 -6.56 -21.88 -31.01
CA ALA A 479 -6.24 -21.36 -32.33
C ALA A 479 -5.75 -22.46 -33.30
N HIS A 480 -5.09 -23.50 -32.76
CA HIS A 480 -4.69 -24.69 -33.52
C HIS A 480 -5.86 -25.46 -34.14
N PHE A 481 -7.07 -25.33 -33.58
CA PHE A 481 -8.29 -25.97 -34.08
C PHE A 481 -9.24 -24.98 -34.77
N ALA A 482 -8.91 -23.68 -34.83
CA ALA A 482 -9.76 -22.66 -35.47
C ALA A 482 -9.92 -22.87 -36.99
N VAL A 483 -8.99 -23.61 -37.61
CA VAL A 483 -9.07 -24.01 -39.03
C VAL A 483 -10.10 -25.13 -39.25
N LEU A 484 -10.49 -25.84 -38.19
CA LEU A 484 -11.48 -26.91 -38.23
C LEU A 484 -12.89 -26.33 -37.99
N SER A 485 -13.86 -26.82 -38.75
CA SER A 485 -15.27 -26.53 -38.48
C SER A 485 -15.74 -27.22 -37.18
N PRO A 486 -16.83 -26.75 -36.55
CA PRO A 486 -17.35 -27.37 -35.34
C PRO A 486 -17.59 -28.89 -35.47
N ARG A 487 -18.04 -29.34 -36.65
CA ARG A 487 -18.26 -30.76 -36.94
C ARG A 487 -16.96 -31.55 -37.10
N GLU A 488 -15.91 -30.93 -37.63
CA GLU A 488 -14.59 -31.54 -37.73
C GLU A 488 -13.92 -31.67 -36.35
N ILE A 489 -14.14 -30.72 -35.45
CA ILE A 489 -13.68 -30.81 -34.05
C ILE A 489 -14.38 -31.96 -33.31
N GLU A 490 -15.70 -32.12 -33.49
CA GLU A 490 -16.47 -33.22 -32.91
C GLU A 490 -16.00 -34.59 -33.39
N VAL A 491 -15.73 -34.72 -34.71
CA VAL A 491 -15.13 -35.94 -35.29
C VAL A 491 -13.71 -36.18 -34.75
N LEU A 492 -12.90 -35.13 -34.57
CA LEU A 492 -11.55 -35.24 -34.03
C LEU A 492 -11.53 -35.69 -32.56
N ARG A 493 -12.48 -35.25 -31.72
CA ARG A 493 -12.64 -35.76 -30.34
C ARG A 493 -12.92 -37.26 -30.32
N LEU A 494 -13.80 -37.74 -31.19
CA LEU A 494 -14.10 -39.18 -31.28
C LEU A 494 -12.92 -39.99 -31.88
N ILE A 495 -12.07 -39.36 -32.68
CA ILE A 495 -10.79 -39.96 -33.10
C ILE A 495 -9.86 -40.13 -31.90
N VAL A 496 -9.77 -39.13 -31.01
CA VAL A 496 -8.94 -39.17 -29.79
C VAL A 496 -9.39 -40.28 -28.84
N THR A 497 -10.70 -40.54 -28.73
CA THR A 497 -11.24 -41.65 -27.92
C THR A 497 -11.04 -43.03 -28.55
N GLY A 498 -10.37 -43.13 -29.70
CA GLY A 498 -10.07 -44.39 -30.38
C GLY A 498 -11.23 -44.97 -31.20
N SER A 499 -12.32 -44.22 -31.39
CA SER A 499 -13.49 -44.73 -32.13
C SER A 499 -13.15 -45.02 -33.58
N THR A 500 -13.79 -46.00 -34.22
CA THR A 500 -13.64 -46.27 -35.66
C THR A 500 -14.52 -45.35 -36.52
N ASN A 501 -14.28 -45.26 -37.84
CA ASN A 501 -15.14 -44.44 -38.71
C ASN A 501 -16.62 -44.90 -38.70
N ALA A 502 -16.85 -46.21 -38.57
CA ALA A 502 -18.18 -46.78 -38.44
C ALA A 502 -18.86 -46.38 -37.11
N GLU A 503 -18.12 -46.39 -36.00
CA GLU A 503 -18.62 -45.94 -34.69
C GLU A 503 -18.92 -44.45 -34.68
N ILE A 504 -18.03 -43.62 -35.23
CA ILE A 504 -18.24 -42.17 -35.36
C ILE A 504 -19.47 -41.90 -36.23
N ALA A 505 -19.64 -42.63 -37.33
CA ALA A 505 -20.79 -42.50 -38.22
C ALA A 505 -22.10 -42.82 -37.48
N ALA A 506 -22.11 -43.89 -36.67
CA ALA A 506 -23.25 -44.27 -35.86
C ALA A 506 -23.57 -43.23 -34.77
N LEU A 507 -22.55 -42.78 -34.02
CA LEU A 507 -22.70 -41.78 -32.94
C LEU A 507 -23.21 -40.44 -33.45
N LEU A 508 -22.79 -40.05 -34.65
CA LEU A 508 -23.10 -38.76 -35.25
C LEU A 508 -24.29 -38.79 -36.22
N ALA A 509 -24.94 -39.95 -36.38
CA ALA A 509 -26.02 -40.20 -37.35
C ALA A 509 -25.67 -39.77 -38.79
N LEU A 510 -24.47 -40.12 -39.25
CA LEU A 510 -23.94 -39.83 -40.58
C LEU A 510 -23.53 -41.12 -41.31
N SER A 511 -23.31 -41.04 -42.63
CA SER A 511 -22.71 -42.16 -43.36
C SER A 511 -21.20 -42.25 -43.12
N GLU A 512 -20.64 -43.46 -43.12
CA GLU A 512 -19.20 -43.69 -42.97
C GLU A 512 -18.37 -42.94 -44.04
N ARG A 513 -18.91 -42.83 -45.26
CA ARG A 513 -18.34 -42.01 -46.34
C ARG A 513 -18.21 -40.52 -45.96
N THR A 514 -19.18 -39.99 -45.21
CA THR A 514 -19.15 -38.60 -44.71
C THR A 514 -18.09 -38.43 -43.64
N ILE A 515 -17.93 -39.40 -42.75
CA ILE A 515 -16.86 -39.40 -41.75
C ILE A 515 -15.49 -39.47 -42.41
N HIS A 516 -15.28 -40.35 -43.40
CA HIS A 516 -14.05 -40.38 -44.18
C HIS A 516 -13.66 -39.01 -44.76
N ARG A 517 -14.65 -38.27 -45.28
CA ARG A 517 -14.44 -36.91 -45.79
C ARG A 517 -14.03 -35.94 -44.68
N HIS A 518 -14.69 -35.98 -43.52
CA HIS A 518 -14.29 -35.15 -42.37
C HIS A 518 -12.88 -35.49 -41.89
N VAL A 519 -12.52 -36.77 -41.75
CA VAL A 519 -11.17 -37.19 -41.39
C VAL A 519 -10.15 -36.68 -42.40
N SER A 520 -10.39 -36.85 -43.70
CA SER A 520 -9.50 -36.35 -44.75
C SER A 520 -9.30 -34.83 -44.69
N ASN A 521 -10.37 -34.07 -44.45
CA ASN A 521 -10.30 -32.62 -44.30
C ASN A 521 -9.54 -32.22 -43.02
N ILE A 522 -9.74 -32.92 -41.91
CA ILE A 522 -9.02 -32.70 -40.65
C ILE A 522 -7.52 -32.93 -40.86
N LEU A 523 -7.13 -34.05 -41.47
CA LEU A 523 -5.72 -34.35 -41.78
C LEU A 523 -5.08 -33.24 -42.61
N THR A 524 -5.80 -32.79 -43.65
CA THR A 524 -5.34 -31.73 -44.56
C THR A 524 -5.19 -30.38 -43.83
N LYS A 525 -6.20 -29.99 -43.05
CA LYS A 525 -6.23 -28.70 -42.33
C LYS A 525 -5.23 -28.64 -41.18
N LEU A 526 -4.94 -29.78 -40.56
CA LEU A 526 -3.92 -29.90 -39.49
C LEU A 526 -2.51 -30.20 -40.04
N GLY A 527 -2.35 -30.45 -41.34
CA GLY A 527 -1.05 -30.75 -41.96
C GLY A 527 -0.44 -32.10 -41.55
N VAL A 528 -1.25 -33.04 -41.07
CA VAL A 528 -0.80 -34.35 -40.56
C VAL A 528 -1.17 -35.49 -41.52
N ARG A 529 -0.35 -36.54 -41.55
CA ARG A 529 -0.43 -37.60 -42.59
C ARG A 529 -1.23 -38.84 -42.20
N SER A 530 -1.68 -38.97 -40.96
CA SER A 530 -2.42 -40.16 -40.52
C SER A 530 -3.40 -39.84 -39.40
N ARG A 531 -4.43 -40.70 -39.25
CA ARG A 531 -5.41 -40.64 -38.16
C ARG A 531 -4.73 -40.62 -36.79
N THR A 532 -3.73 -41.47 -36.60
CA THR A 532 -2.96 -41.55 -35.35
C THR A 532 -2.16 -40.28 -35.11
N ALA A 533 -1.59 -39.67 -36.16
CA ALA A 533 -0.92 -38.38 -36.05
C ALA A 533 -1.89 -37.24 -35.73
N ALA A 534 -3.13 -37.27 -36.25
CA ALA A 534 -4.17 -36.32 -35.87
C ALA A 534 -4.65 -36.50 -34.43
N ALA A 535 -4.78 -37.75 -33.97
CA ALA A 535 -5.09 -38.05 -32.56
C ALA A 535 -3.98 -37.55 -31.64
N ALA A 536 -2.72 -37.83 -31.97
CA ALA A 536 -1.56 -37.36 -31.22
C ALA A 536 -1.46 -35.83 -31.24
N PHE A 537 -1.68 -35.19 -32.39
CA PHE A 537 -1.74 -33.73 -32.52
C PHE A 537 -2.84 -33.14 -31.63
N ALA A 538 -4.04 -33.72 -31.67
CA ALA A 538 -5.18 -33.28 -30.87
C ALA A 538 -4.92 -33.40 -29.36
N VAL A 539 -4.36 -34.54 -28.91
CA VAL A 539 -3.97 -34.75 -27.51
C VAL A 539 -2.86 -33.79 -27.09
N HIS A 540 -1.83 -33.61 -27.92
CA HIS A 540 -0.72 -32.70 -27.66
C HIS A 540 -1.19 -31.24 -27.51
N HIS A 541 -2.21 -30.83 -28.26
CA HIS A 541 -2.79 -29.49 -28.20
C HIS A 541 -4.06 -29.42 -27.33
N GLY A 542 -4.30 -30.40 -26.44
CA GLY A 542 -5.29 -30.30 -25.35
C GLY A 542 -6.75 -30.62 -25.73
N LEU A 543 -7.00 -31.22 -26.89
CA LEU A 543 -8.33 -31.71 -27.27
C LEU A 543 -8.51 -33.16 -26.77
N THR A 544 -9.21 -33.30 -25.64
CA THR A 544 -9.59 -34.59 -25.03
C THR A 544 -11.00 -35.04 -25.39
#